data_AF-A0A956SKI3-F1
#
_entry.id   AF-A0A956SKI3-F1
#
_cell.length_a   1.000
_cell.length_b   1.000
_cell.length_c   1.000
_cell.angle_alpha   90.00
_cell.angle_beta   90.00
_cell.angle_gamma   90.00
#
_symmetry.space_group_name_H-M   'P 1'
#
loop_
_entity.id
_entity.type
_entity.pdbx_description
1 polymer ?
#
loop_
_entity_poly.entity_id
_entity_poly.type
_entity_poly.pdbx_seq_one_letter_code
_entity_poly.pdbx_strand_id
1 'polypeptide(L)'
;MTAPLHIAGAPRAGHGSAFERRNPSDVRDVVAAGHAASADDVAAAVDAAASAVPGWRRAPGRAALLHAWGDAIAARSEELAQLIAREVGKPIGEA
;
A
#
# COMPACT_ATOMS: atom_id res chain seq x y z
N MET A 1 -11.43 -0.85 -6.15
CA MET A 1 -10.11 -0.98 -6.82
C MET A 1 -9.50 -2.34 -6.49
N THR A 2 -8.69 -2.93 -7.37
CA THR A 2 -7.92 -4.15 -7.02
C THR A 2 -6.68 -3.75 -6.25
N ALA A 3 -6.45 -4.33 -5.07
CA ALA A 3 -5.25 -4.06 -4.27
C ALA A 3 -4.21 -5.18 -4.48
N PRO A 4 -3.20 -4.98 -5.35
CA PRO A 4 -2.14 -5.96 -5.53
C PRO A 4 -1.17 -5.95 -4.34
N LEU A 5 -0.50 -7.08 -4.12
CA LEU A 5 0.71 -7.12 -3.29
C LEU A 5 1.87 -6.51 -4.08
N HIS A 6 2.82 -5.87 -3.40
CA HIS A 6 4.09 -5.46 -4.00
C HIS A 6 5.24 -6.27 -3.40
N ILE A 7 5.76 -7.23 -4.17
CA ILE A 7 6.82 -8.16 -3.73
C ILE A 7 7.99 -8.07 -4.70
N ALA A 8 9.21 -7.86 -4.18
CA ALA A 8 10.44 -7.70 -4.96
C ALA A 8 10.35 -6.61 -6.05
N GLY A 9 9.61 -5.52 -5.78
CA GLY A 9 9.47 -4.38 -6.68
C GLY A 9 8.42 -4.54 -7.80
N ALA A 10 7.66 -5.63 -7.82
CA ALA A 10 6.62 -5.88 -8.82
C ALA A 10 5.24 -6.10 -8.18
N PRO A 11 4.14 -5.67 -8.84
CA PRO A 11 2.79 -6.02 -8.42
C PRO A 11 2.54 -7.52 -8.62
N ARG A 12 1.86 -8.15 -7.67
CA ARG A 12 1.45 -9.57 -7.70
C ARG A 12 0.04 -9.73 -7.11
N ALA A 13 -0.73 -10.69 -7.61
CA ALA A 13 -1.94 -11.12 -6.93
C ALA A 13 -1.57 -11.87 -5.65
N GLY A 14 -2.37 -11.71 -4.59
CA GLY A 14 -2.24 -12.55 -3.39
C GLY A 14 -2.77 -13.96 -3.63
N HIS A 15 -2.20 -14.93 -2.94
CA HIS A 15 -2.62 -16.33 -3.00
C HIS A 15 -3.42 -16.77 -1.75
N GLY A 16 -3.82 -15.83 -0.89
CA GLY A 16 -4.68 -16.06 0.27
C GLY A 16 -6.17 -15.95 -0.05
N SER A 17 -6.98 -15.86 1.02
CA SER A 17 -8.42 -15.72 0.92
C SER A 17 -8.82 -14.44 0.20
N ALA A 18 -9.88 -14.51 -0.62
CA ALA A 18 -10.49 -13.32 -1.20
C ALA A 18 -11.02 -12.39 -0.08
N PHE A 19 -10.92 -11.09 -0.30
CA PHE A 19 -11.46 -10.07 0.59
C PHE A 19 -12.07 -8.92 -0.19
N GLU A 20 -12.94 -8.19 0.50
CA GLU A 20 -13.53 -6.95 0.04
C GLU A 20 -13.57 -5.96 1.21
N ARG A 21 -13.18 -4.72 0.96
CA ARG A 21 -13.28 -3.60 1.88
C ARG A 21 -14.30 -2.61 1.36
N ARG A 22 -15.27 -2.28 2.21
CA ARG A 22 -16.36 -1.37 1.92
C ARG A 22 -16.23 -0.12 2.76
N ASN A 23 -16.74 0.99 2.23
CA ASN A 23 -16.81 2.24 2.94
C ASN A 23 -17.79 2.11 4.12
N PRO A 24 -17.37 2.40 5.37
CA PRO A 24 -18.26 2.31 6.52
C PRO A 24 -19.47 3.27 6.44
N SER A 25 -19.32 4.39 5.75
CA SER A 25 -20.34 5.43 5.61
C SER A 25 -21.29 5.20 4.43
N ASP A 26 -20.92 4.37 3.46
CA ASP A 26 -21.80 3.84 2.40
C ASP A 26 -21.38 2.41 2.04
N VAL A 27 -22.07 1.41 2.61
CA VAL A 27 -21.73 -0.01 2.42
C VAL A 27 -21.84 -0.48 0.97
N ARG A 28 -22.45 0.30 0.06
CA ARG A 28 -22.51 -0.02 -1.37
C ARG A 28 -21.20 0.35 -2.09
N ASP A 29 -20.42 1.25 -1.52
CA ASP A 29 -19.12 1.68 -2.04
C ASP A 29 -18.03 0.66 -1.66
N VAL A 30 -17.55 -0.08 -2.66
CA VAL A 30 -16.40 -1.01 -2.52
C VAL A 30 -15.11 -0.25 -2.77
N VAL A 31 -14.35 -0.03 -1.70
CA VAL A 31 -13.10 0.73 -1.74
C VAL A 31 -11.99 -0.13 -2.34
N ALA A 32 -11.83 -1.36 -1.85
CA ALA A 32 -10.80 -2.30 -2.31
C ALA A 32 -11.30 -3.75 -2.34
N ALA A 33 -10.81 -4.55 -3.28
CA ALA A 33 -11.01 -5.99 -3.32
C ALA A 33 -9.75 -6.69 -3.82
N GLY A 34 -9.60 -7.96 -3.47
CA GLY A 34 -8.46 -8.76 -3.92
C GLY A 34 -8.31 -10.04 -3.13
N HIS A 35 -7.10 -10.58 -3.13
CA HIS A 35 -6.73 -11.74 -2.33
C HIS A 35 -5.69 -11.31 -1.29
N ALA A 36 -5.87 -11.80 -0.06
CA ALA A 36 -4.90 -11.60 1.00
C ALA A 36 -3.56 -12.27 0.65
N ALA A 37 -2.48 -11.88 1.34
CA ALA A 37 -1.22 -12.59 1.24
C ALA A 37 -1.35 -13.99 1.86
N SER A 38 -0.85 -15.01 1.16
CA SER A 38 -0.60 -16.33 1.74
C SER A 38 0.68 -16.34 2.58
N ALA A 39 0.94 -17.42 3.31
CA ALA A 39 2.22 -17.59 4.01
C ALA A 39 3.42 -17.57 3.05
N ASP A 40 3.26 -18.12 1.84
CA ASP A 40 4.31 -18.15 0.82
C ASP A 40 4.57 -16.76 0.22
N ASP A 41 3.52 -15.94 0.04
CA ASP A 41 3.67 -14.55 -0.39
C ASP A 41 4.47 -13.75 0.65
N VAL A 42 4.18 -13.97 1.94
CA VAL A 42 4.92 -13.34 3.05
C VAL A 42 6.38 -13.80 3.06
N ALA A 43 6.63 -15.10 2.92
CA ALA A 43 7.99 -15.64 2.85
C ALA A 43 8.78 -15.01 1.68
N ALA A 44 8.19 -14.94 0.49
CA ALA A 44 8.82 -14.32 -0.67
C ALA A 44 9.12 -12.81 -0.47
N ALA A 45 8.24 -12.09 0.22
CA ALA A 45 8.46 -10.68 0.56
C ALA A 45 9.63 -10.51 1.56
N VAL A 46 9.70 -11.37 2.56
CA VAL A 46 10.79 -11.38 3.57
C VAL A 46 12.13 -11.71 2.92
N ASP A 47 12.18 -12.74 2.07
CA ASP A 47 13.41 -13.14 1.37
C ASP A 47 13.92 -12.04 0.43
N ALA A 48 13.01 -11.39 -0.31
CA ALA A 48 13.34 -10.26 -1.16
C ALA A 48 13.89 -9.08 -0.35
N ALA A 49 13.27 -8.76 0.78
CA ALA A 49 13.74 -7.71 1.68
C ALA A 49 15.13 -8.04 2.23
N ALA A 50 15.34 -9.26 2.75
CA ALA A 50 16.63 -9.72 3.28
C ALA A 50 17.75 -9.62 2.24
N SER A 51 17.46 -10.01 1.00
CA SER A 51 18.40 -9.93 -0.13
C SER A 51 18.75 -8.49 -0.52
N ALA A 52 17.80 -7.55 -0.36
CA ALA A 52 18.00 -6.14 -0.70
C ALA A 52 18.80 -5.35 0.36
N VAL A 53 18.77 -5.78 1.63
CA VAL A 53 19.39 -5.04 2.75
C VAL A 53 20.86 -4.63 2.50
N PRO A 54 21.77 -5.52 2.03
CA PRO A 54 23.17 -5.15 1.84
C PRO A 54 23.39 -4.06 0.78
N GLY A 55 22.56 -4.06 -0.28
CA GLY A 55 22.57 -3.02 -1.30
C GLY A 55 21.97 -1.71 -0.77
N TRP A 56 20.81 -1.81 -0.12
CA TRP A 56 20.10 -0.66 0.44
C TRP A 56 20.92 0.10 1.47
N ARG A 57 21.65 -0.59 2.36
CA ARG A 57 22.50 0.04 3.39
C ARG A 57 23.59 0.93 2.80
N ARG A 58 24.07 0.62 1.60
CA ARG A 58 25.14 1.35 0.90
C ARG A 58 24.60 2.31 -0.16
N ALA A 59 23.29 2.35 -0.39
CA ALA A 59 22.69 3.18 -1.40
C ALA A 59 22.89 4.68 -1.07
N PRO A 60 23.47 5.48 -1.98
CA PRO A 60 23.47 6.92 -1.87
C PRO A 60 22.05 7.47 -2.11
N GLY A 61 21.80 8.71 -1.69
CA GLY A 61 20.54 9.40 -2.06
C GLY A 61 19.28 8.93 -1.34
N ARG A 62 19.37 8.09 -0.30
CA ARG A 62 18.19 7.63 0.47
C ARG A 62 17.36 8.78 1.05
N ALA A 63 18.00 9.84 1.55
CA ALA A 63 17.31 11.03 2.02
C ALA A 63 16.58 11.77 0.88
N ALA A 64 17.24 11.94 -0.26
CA ALA A 64 16.63 12.57 -1.44
C ALA A 64 15.42 11.77 -1.93
N LEU A 65 15.50 10.43 -1.91
CA LEU A 65 14.35 9.58 -2.23
C LEU A 65 13.19 9.78 -1.26
N LEU A 66 13.45 9.83 0.06
CA LEU A 66 12.41 10.09 1.06
C LEU A 66 11.75 11.47 0.88
N HIS A 67 12.52 12.50 0.53
CA HIS A 67 11.97 13.81 0.21
C HIS A 67 11.09 13.77 -1.04
N ALA A 68 11.56 13.13 -2.12
CA ALA A 68 10.75 12.97 -3.33
C ALA A 68 9.44 12.23 -3.07
N TRP A 69 9.44 11.23 -2.17
CA TRP A 69 8.22 10.57 -1.71
C TRP A 69 7.31 11.52 -0.94
N GLY A 70 7.86 12.34 -0.04
CA GLY A 70 7.11 13.37 0.69
C GLY A 70 6.45 14.39 -0.24
N ASP A 71 7.20 14.91 -1.21
CA ASP A 71 6.69 15.85 -2.22
C ASP A 71 5.57 15.22 -3.04
N ALA A 72 5.76 13.96 -3.45
CA ALA A 72 4.75 13.24 -4.20
C ALA A 72 3.48 12.98 -3.36
N ILE A 73 3.59 12.70 -2.06
CA ILE A 73 2.43 12.56 -1.16
C ILE A 73 1.72 13.91 -1.01
N ALA A 74 2.47 14.99 -0.75
CA ALA A 74 1.91 16.34 -0.59
C ALA A 74 1.17 16.81 -1.85
N ALA A 75 1.71 16.52 -3.04
CA ALA A 75 1.07 16.84 -4.32
C ALA A 75 -0.26 16.10 -4.55
N ARG A 76 -0.52 15.01 -3.81
CA ARG A 76 -1.74 14.18 -3.91
C ARG A 76 -2.54 14.16 -2.60
N SER A 77 -2.34 15.14 -1.73
CA SER A 77 -2.92 15.15 -0.38
C SER A 77 -4.44 15.04 -0.39
N GLU A 78 -5.14 15.80 -1.24
CA GLU A 78 -6.60 15.76 -1.36
C GLU A 78 -7.09 14.37 -1.81
N GLU A 79 -6.46 13.79 -2.84
CA GLU A 79 -6.81 12.44 -3.33
C GLU A 79 -6.65 11.40 -2.22
N LEU A 80 -5.54 11.47 -1.47
CA LEU A 80 -5.25 10.57 -0.37
C LEU A 80 -6.20 10.76 0.81
N ALA A 81 -6.55 12.00 1.16
CA ALA A 81 -7.52 12.30 2.22
C ALA A 81 -8.92 11.75 1.89
N GLN A 82 -9.38 11.91 0.65
CA GLN A 82 -10.64 11.32 0.17
C GLN A 82 -10.61 9.79 0.25
N LEU A 83 -9.49 9.17 -0.10
CA LEU A 83 -9.32 7.71 0.01
C LEU A 83 -9.37 7.25 1.48
N ILE A 84 -8.66 7.94 2.39
CA ILE A 84 -8.67 7.64 3.83
C ILE A 84 -10.07 7.78 4.41
N ALA A 85 -10.79 8.86 4.06
CA ALA A 85 -12.16 9.08 4.50
C ALA A 85 -13.08 7.93 4.04
N ARG A 86 -12.92 7.44 2.80
CA ARG A 86 -13.68 6.29 2.28
C ARG A 86 -13.30 4.97 2.94
N GLU A 87 -12.03 4.76 3.29
CA GLU A 87 -11.60 3.51 3.95
C GLU A 87 -12.02 3.43 5.42
N VAL A 88 -11.96 4.54 6.15
CA VAL A 88 -12.13 4.56 7.62
C VAL A 88 -13.48 5.15 8.05
N GLY A 89 -14.16 5.90 7.18
CA GLY A 89 -15.44 6.56 7.48
C GLY A 89 -15.32 7.84 8.31
N LYS A 90 -14.11 8.40 8.46
CA LYS A 90 -13.90 9.65 9.22
C LYS A 90 -14.36 10.88 8.43
N PRO A 91 -14.86 11.94 9.09
CA PRO A 91 -15.11 13.23 8.44
C PRO A 91 -13.83 13.76 7.78
N ILE A 92 -13.94 14.36 6.60
CA ILE A 92 -12.78 14.77 5.80
C ILE A 92 -11.88 15.81 6.48
N GLY A 93 -12.40 16.58 7.44
CA GLY A 93 -11.60 17.50 8.24
C GLY A 93 -10.60 16.82 9.20
N GLU A 94 -10.74 15.51 9.41
CA GLU A 94 -9.84 14.67 10.24
C GLU A 94 -9.03 13.66 9.40
N ALA A 95 -9.16 13.72 8.06
CA ALA A 95 -8.54 12.80 7.10
C ALA A 95 -7.21 13.34 6.54
#